data_AF-A0A1Q5UFQ7-F1
#
_entry.id   AF-A0A1Q5UFQ7-F1
#
_cell.length_a   1.000
_cell.length_b   1.000
_cell.length_c   1.000
_cell.angle_alpha   90.00
_cell.angle_beta   90.00
_cell.angle_gamma   90.00
#
_symmetry.space_group_name_H-M   'P 1'
#
loop_
_entity.id
_entity.type
_entity.pdbx_description
1 polymer ?
#
loop_
_entity_poly.entity_id
_entity_poly.type
_entity_poly.pdbx_seq_one_letter_code
_entity_poly.pdbx_strand_id
1 'polypeptide(L)'
;IGAFKSLSTDSPVLDCPEKLYRLRVLHGLGEQELKLKDEIMDQHVFCQALREADGIRFAPEKPLTRGWLGYRMKRGGEITGFAEVAKPYCLRYGAAKAFNDSPDVSNELQNVMLQHASIDTFVRHYSVGIHVDAQAIVRGLPAEKQLMRFACSMSRSIDPRRPYRLEDSSCINDIPRVRALEDTKQARKRIRDVKMRTYEDAEAAFQGEFGDDPQSATLSKTARKRRKAQEKSLKKLRQKFDHADEQYDRAVKQLRNEKRRQKHRLIRENLERYKNEQPVIDSERQLSGKVVDEEVMGALQRTGYMTPQHMTLIDSILTMPGTTVTKEYERRIAAINAVIAVCDAEEGAPSRPGASQKRSVDAVDTPPASPLPKRQKSTPSDESDDRFSQAIASVCVKSREERPTICFICLGKAKLPESKRLQTYKNPGSLSRHFVNQHIKPFPNDMHCECNICGEKLLSKSGLLNHAQRVHGIVSCLPLPALGLPLP
;
A
#
# COMPACT_ATOMS: atom_id res chain seq x y z
N ILE A 1 18.19 16.26 1.24
CA ILE A 1 19.34 16.54 2.12
C ILE A 1 19.75 18.02 2.08
N GLY A 2 19.63 18.75 0.96
CA GLY A 2 19.63 20.24 0.96
C GLY A 2 18.39 20.89 1.63
N ALA A 3 17.97 20.32 2.76
CA ALA A 3 16.71 20.54 3.47
C ALA A 3 16.80 21.59 4.58
N PHE A 4 18.00 21.81 5.13
CA PHE A 4 18.24 22.77 6.20
C PHE A 4 18.52 24.17 5.65
N LYS A 5 18.23 25.21 6.42
CA LYS A 5 18.54 26.60 6.06
C LYS A 5 20.05 26.85 6.11
N SER A 6 20.56 27.67 5.20
CA SER A 6 21.93 28.19 5.20
C SER A 6 21.88 29.71 4.97
N LEU A 7 22.71 30.46 5.71
CA LEU A 7 22.75 31.93 5.66
C LEU A 7 23.82 32.47 4.68
N SER A 8 24.75 31.63 4.25
CA SER A 8 25.85 31.95 3.34
C SER A 8 25.98 30.85 2.29
N THR A 9 26.38 31.22 1.07
CA THR A 9 26.70 30.29 -0.02
C THR A 9 28.03 29.57 0.17
N ASP A 10 28.96 30.20 0.89
CA ASP A 10 30.37 29.79 0.94
C ASP A 10 30.74 29.13 2.29
N SER A 11 29.83 29.17 3.26
CA SER A 11 30.00 28.50 4.55
C SER A 11 29.65 27.01 4.48
N PRO A 12 30.21 26.14 5.35
CA PRO A 12 29.93 24.71 5.33
C PRO A 12 28.44 24.41 5.59
N VAL A 13 27.71 24.03 4.54
CA VAL A 13 26.28 23.71 4.63
C VAL A 13 26.08 22.29 5.19
N LEU A 14 24.99 22.09 5.92
CA LEU A 14 24.48 20.78 6.35
C LEU A 14 23.84 20.04 5.16
N ASP A 15 24.70 19.55 4.27
CA ASP A 15 24.37 18.99 2.95
C ASP A 15 24.61 17.46 2.83
N CYS A 16 25.01 16.79 3.91
CA CYS A 16 25.18 15.35 3.99
C CYS A 16 24.91 14.80 5.42
N PRO A 17 24.55 13.52 5.57
CA PRO A 17 24.29 12.92 6.89
C PRO A 17 25.53 12.92 7.80
N GLU A 18 26.73 12.79 7.23
CA GLU A 18 27.99 12.72 7.98
C GLU A 18 28.27 14.06 8.69
N LYS A 19 27.89 15.19 8.09
CA LYS A 19 27.95 16.51 8.74
C LYS A 19 26.94 16.62 9.89
N LEU A 20 25.74 16.04 9.76
CA LEU A 20 24.74 16.04 10.84
C LEU A 20 25.28 15.35 12.11
N TYR A 21 25.91 14.19 11.96
CA TYR A 21 26.49 13.45 13.10
C TYR A 21 27.81 14.05 13.62
N ARG A 22 28.40 15.04 12.94
CA ARG A 22 29.57 15.79 13.41
C ARG A 22 29.19 17.06 14.19
N LEU A 23 27.95 17.54 14.06
CA LEU A 23 27.47 18.68 14.85
C LEU A 23 27.43 18.31 16.34
N ARG A 24 27.82 19.26 17.18
CA ARG A 24 27.68 19.21 18.63
C ARG A 24 26.92 20.44 19.10
N VAL A 25 26.25 20.33 20.24
CA VAL A 25 25.74 21.50 20.95
C VAL A 25 26.95 22.33 21.40
N LEU A 26 26.92 23.64 21.13
CA LEU A 26 28.02 24.54 21.50
C LEU A 26 28.11 24.69 23.02
N HIS A 27 29.32 24.88 23.54
CA HIS A 27 29.55 25.01 24.97
C HIS A 27 28.74 26.17 25.58
N GLY A 28 27.98 25.88 26.64
CA GLY A 28 27.08 26.85 27.29
C GLY A 28 25.65 26.87 26.71
N LEU A 29 25.37 26.19 25.60
CA LEU A 29 24.00 25.94 25.12
C LEU A 29 23.50 24.58 25.62
N GLY A 30 22.21 24.48 25.94
CA GLY A 30 21.56 23.22 26.32
C GLY A 30 21.06 22.41 25.11
N GLU A 31 20.81 23.08 23.98
CA GLU A 31 20.34 22.47 22.73
C GLU A 31 20.86 23.25 21.52
N GLN A 32 20.77 22.65 20.32
CA GLN A 32 21.11 23.29 19.05
C GLN A 32 20.01 22.97 18.03
N GLU A 33 19.12 23.93 17.78
CA GLU A 33 17.99 23.74 16.87
C GLU A 33 18.44 23.71 15.40
N LEU A 34 17.92 22.76 14.62
CA LEU A 34 18.19 22.61 13.19
C LEU A 34 17.01 23.10 12.36
N LYS A 35 17.11 24.31 11.79
CA LYS A 35 16.04 24.92 10.99
C LYS A 35 15.95 24.29 9.60
N LEU A 36 14.77 23.76 9.26
CA LEU A 36 14.41 23.31 7.91
C LEU A 36 14.01 24.50 7.02
N LYS A 37 14.20 24.38 5.69
CA LYS A 37 13.74 25.38 4.71
C LYS A 37 12.21 25.45 4.67
N ASP A 38 11.67 26.65 4.50
CA ASP A 38 10.22 26.87 4.55
C ASP A 38 9.49 26.10 3.43
N GLU A 39 10.12 25.98 2.26
CA GLU A 39 9.65 25.20 1.11
C GLU A 39 9.31 23.72 1.41
N ILE A 40 9.94 23.12 2.41
CA ILE A 40 9.74 21.71 2.78
C ILE A 40 8.90 21.51 4.05
N MET A 41 8.53 22.58 4.76
CA MET A 41 7.74 22.49 6.00
C MET A 41 6.34 21.91 5.75
N ASP A 42 5.73 22.24 4.60
CA ASP A 42 4.42 21.72 4.17
C ASP A 42 4.51 20.38 3.38
N GLN A 43 5.71 19.80 3.25
CA GLN A 43 5.93 18.56 2.50
C GLN A 43 5.90 17.32 3.40
N HIS A 44 5.25 16.25 2.93
CA HIS A 44 5.19 15.00 3.67
C HIS A 44 6.47 14.18 3.48
N VAL A 45 7.18 13.89 4.58
CA VAL A 45 8.34 12.98 4.61
C VAL A 45 8.01 11.62 3.98
N PHE A 46 6.82 11.09 4.29
CA PHE A 46 6.26 9.91 3.62
C PHE A 46 5.15 10.34 2.67
N CYS A 47 5.48 10.44 1.39
CA CYS A 47 4.59 10.92 0.33
C CYS A 47 4.17 9.82 -0.66
N GLN A 48 3.15 10.09 -1.48
CA GLN A 48 2.70 9.14 -2.49
C GLN A 48 3.58 9.19 -3.75
N ALA A 49 3.79 8.03 -4.35
CA ALA A 49 4.33 7.89 -5.71
C ALA A 49 3.17 7.69 -6.69
N LEU A 50 2.93 8.67 -7.55
CA LEU A 50 1.88 8.66 -8.58
C LEU A 50 2.47 8.10 -9.88
N ARG A 51 1.68 7.31 -10.61
CA ARG A 51 2.06 6.81 -11.94
C ARG A 51 1.48 7.75 -12.99
N GLU A 52 2.36 8.40 -13.73
CA GLU A 52 2.03 9.33 -14.81
C GLU A 52 2.41 8.66 -16.15
N ALA A 53 2.21 9.32 -17.29
CA ALA A 53 2.36 8.67 -18.61
C ALA A 53 3.83 8.37 -18.97
N ASP A 54 4.72 9.22 -18.45
CA ASP A 54 6.17 9.28 -18.61
C ASP A 54 6.93 8.54 -17.50
N GLY A 55 6.31 8.28 -16.34
CA GLY A 55 6.98 7.53 -15.27
C GLY A 55 6.28 7.51 -13.91
N ILE A 56 7.06 7.74 -12.86
CA ILE A 56 6.61 7.78 -11.47
C ILE A 56 7.01 9.12 -10.87
N ARG A 57 6.03 9.96 -10.54
CA ARG A 57 6.24 11.24 -9.85
C ARG A 57 6.02 11.07 -8.36
N PHE A 58 6.98 11.52 -7.55
CA PHE A 58 6.76 11.69 -6.12
C PHE A 58 5.92 12.95 -5.87
N ALA A 59 4.89 12.80 -5.04
CA ALA A 59 3.91 13.82 -4.74
C ALA A 59 4.04 14.24 -3.26
N PRO A 60 5.05 15.05 -2.88
CA PRO A 60 5.28 15.50 -1.49
C PRO A 60 4.05 16.21 -0.89
N GLU A 61 3.18 16.77 -1.75
CA GLU A 61 1.90 17.38 -1.38
C GLU A 61 0.84 16.35 -0.91
N LYS A 62 1.05 15.04 -1.11
CA LYS A 62 0.10 13.97 -0.78
C LYS A 62 0.67 12.99 0.27
N PRO A 63 0.05 12.88 1.46
CA PRO A 63 0.51 11.93 2.49
C PRO A 63 0.37 10.48 2.01
N LEU A 64 1.35 9.65 2.37
CA LEU A 64 1.28 8.20 2.22
C LEU A 64 0.08 7.64 3.01
N THR A 65 -0.72 6.78 2.39
CA THR A 65 -1.92 6.24 3.05
C THR A 65 -1.62 5.00 3.90
N ARG A 66 -2.36 4.83 5.00
CA ARG A 66 -2.34 3.60 5.82
C ARG A 66 -2.61 2.34 4.97
N GLY A 67 -3.48 2.45 3.96
CA GLY A 67 -3.78 1.36 3.03
C GLY A 67 -2.58 0.96 2.16
N TRP A 68 -1.81 1.94 1.67
CA TRP A 68 -0.57 1.69 0.93
C TRP A 68 0.48 1.00 1.82
N LEU A 69 0.71 1.52 3.03
CA LEU A 69 1.67 0.94 3.96
C LEU A 69 1.29 -0.48 4.37
N GLY A 70 0.02 -0.71 4.72
CA GLY A 70 -0.48 -2.05 5.05
C GLY A 70 -0.37 -3.03 3.88
N TYR A 71 -0.64 -2.59 2.64
CA TYR A 71 -0.44 -3.43 1.45
C TYR A 71 1.04 -3.75 1.20
N ARG A 72 1.94 -2.77 1.33
CA ARG A 72 3.38 -2.96 1.14
C ARG A 72 3.98 -3.87 2.20
N MET A 73 3.64 -3.69 3.47
CA MET A 73 4.09 -4.59 4.54
C MET A 73 3.55 -6.01 4.36
N LYS A 74 2.28 -6.16 3.98
CA LYS A 74 1.73 -7.48 3.63
C LYS A 74 2.52 -8.13 2.49
N ARG A 75 2.81 -7.40 1.40
CA ARG A 75 3.60 -7.93 0.27
C ARG A 75 5.04 -8.25 0.66
N GLY A 76 5.67 -7.44 1.51
CA GLY A 76 6.98 -7.73 2.07
C GLY A 76 6.96 -9.02 2.88
N GLY A 77 6.00 -9.16 3.79
CA GLY A 77 5.84 -10.38 4.60
C GLY A 77 5.57 -11.64 3.78
N GLU A 78 4.76 -11.53 2.72
CA GLU A 78 4.54 -12.60 1.74
C GLU A 78 5.85 -12.98 1.01
N ILE A 79 6.67 -12.01 0.58
CA ILE A 79 7.94 -12.26 -0.14
C ILE A 79 9.02 -12.84 0.79
N THR A 80 9.09 -12.38 2.04
CA THR A 80 10.00 -12.93 3.07
C THR A 80 9.54 -14.29 3.58
N GLY A 81 8.33 -14.74 3.24
CA GLY A 81 7.85 -16.07 3.59
C GLY A 81 7.29 -16.21 5.00
N PHE A 82 6.84 -15.13 5.66
CA PHE A 82 6.22 -15.21 6.99
C PHE A 82 4.92 -16.05 6.98
N ALA A 83 4.68 -16.80 8.06
CA ALA A 83 3.41 -17.53 8.23
C ALA A 83 2.20 -16.58 8.38
N GLU A 84 2.39 -15.48 9.11
CA GLU A 84 1.36 -14.50 9.41
C GLU A 84 1.44 -13.25 8.50
N VAL A 85 0.32 -12.53 8.41
CA VAL A 85 0.27 -11.29 7.62
C VAL A 85 0.99 -10.16 8.37
N ALA A 86 2.20 -9.82 7.90
CA ALA A 86 2.96 -8.67 8.37
C ALA A 86 2.16 -7.35 8.23
N LYS A 87 2.07 -6.60 9.33
CA LYS A 87 1.31 -5.34 9.46
C LYS A 87 2.13 -4.32 10.26
N PRO A 88 1.84 -3.01 10.18
CA PRO A 88 2.51 -1.99 11.01
C PRO A 88 2.45 -2.29 12.52
N TYR A 89 1.37 -2.93 12.98
CA TYR A 89 1.21 -3.33 14.37
C TYR A 89 2.30 -4.31 14.84
N CYS A 90 2.80 -5.19 13.98
CA CYS A 90 3.83 -6.18 14.33
C CYS A 90 5.13 -5.51 14.78
N LEU A 91 5.49 -4.36 14.18
CA LEU A 91 6.66 -3.58 14.59
C LEU A 91 6.46 -2.94 15.97
N ARG A 92 5.28 -2.35 16.20
CA ARG A 92 4.91 -1.79 17.52
C ARG A 92 4.86 -2.88 18.59
N TYR A 93 4.40 -4.09 18.24
CA TYR A 93 4.36 -5.24 19.12
C TYR A 93 5.76 -5.68 19.55
N GLY A 94 6.66 -5.86 18.59
CA GLY A 94 8.06 -6.21 18.87
C GLY A 94 8.78 -5.15 19.70
N ALA A 95 8.55 -3.86 19.41
CA ALA A 95 9.12 -2.75 20.17
C ALA A 95 8.57 -2.67 21.60
N ALA A 96 7.24 -2.76 21.78
CA ALA A 96 6.59 -2.74 23.08
C ALA A 96 7.12 -3.83 24.02
N LYS A 97 7.32 -5.05 23.49
CA LYS A 97 7.91 -6.15 24.24
C LYS A 97 9.38 -5.89 24.60
N ALA A 98 10.17 -5.37 23.66
CA ALA A 98 11.55 -4.98 23.94
C ALA A 98 11.68 -3.87 25.00
N PHE A 99 10.69 -2.96 25.08
CA PHE A 99 10.59 -1.97 26.15
C PHE A 99 10.23 -2.61 27.49
N ASN A 100 9.27 -3.55 27.51
CA ASN A 100 8.90 -4.30 28.71
C ASN A 100 10.05 -5.12 29.32
N ASP A 101 10.91 -5.67 28.47
CA ASP A 101 12.04 -6.52 28.88
C ASP A 101 13.31 -5.71 29.22
N SER A 102 13.28 -4.36 29.10
CA SER A 102 14.42 -3.47 29.38
C SER A 102 14.37 -2.95 30.82
N PRO A 103 15.49 -3.00 31.57
CA PRO A 103 15.56 -2.40 32.91
C PRO A 103 15.51 -0.87 32.88
N ASP A 104 15.77 -0.25 31.72
CA ASP A 104 15.86 1.19 31.53
C ASP A 104 14.48 1.85 31.26
N VAL A 105 13.42 1.05 31.13
CA VAL A 105 12.08 1.52 30.77
C VAL A 105 11.05 1.08 31.83
N SER A 106 10.59 2.02 32.65
CA SER A 106 9.50 1.76 33.60
C SER A 106 8.16 1.53 32.90
N ASN A 107 7.19 0.96 33.61
CA ASN A 107 5.83 0.73 33.08
C ASN A 107 5.14 2.05 32.65
N GLU A 108 5.39 3.13 33.37
CA GLU A 108 4.88 4.47 33.09
C GLU A 108 5.52 5.02 31.81
N LEU A 109 6.85 4.92 31.70
CA LEU A 109 7.58 5.35 30.51
C LEU A 109 7.19 4.52 29.28
N GLN A 110 7.03 3.20 29.44
CA GLN A 110 6.52 2.30 28.41
C GLN A 110 5.12 2.76 27.93
N ASN A 111 4.22 3.07 28.84
CA ASN A 111 2.88 3.58 28.50
C ASN A 111 2.93 4.94 27.80
N VAL A 112 3.85 5.85 28.17
CA VAL A 112 4.07 7.12 27.44
C VAL A 112 4.61 6.86 26.03
N MET A 113 5.64 6.03 25.88
CA MET A 113 6.23 5.65 24.58
C MET A 113 5.21 4.97 23.66
N LEU A 114 4.35 4.11 24.23
CA LEU A 114 3.28 3.42 23.52
C LEU A 114 1.96 4.21 23.51
N GLN A 115 1.91 5.44 24.02
CA GLN A 115 0.70 6.28 24.08
C GLN A 115 -0.53 5.52 24.62
N HIS A 116 -0.34 4.69 25.65
CA HIS A 116 -1.39 3.96 26.34
C HIS A 116 -1.84 4.74 27.58
N ALA A 117 -3.15 4.85 27.80
CA ALA A 117 -3.70 5.48 29.00
C ALA A 117 -3.62 4.57 30.25
N SER A 118 -3.41 3.26 30.06
CA SER A 118 -3.26 2.27 31.14
C SER A 118 -2.48 1.06 30.66
N ILE A 119 -1.71 0.47 31.57
CA ILE A 119 -0.95 -0.78 31.39
C ILE A 119 -1.83 -1.96 30.96
N ASP A 120 -3.13 -1.95 31.29
CA ASP A 120 -4.12 -2.92 30.78
C ASP A 120 -4.09 -3.06 29.26
N THR A 121 -3.81 -1.97 28.54
CA THR A 121 -3.69 -1.95 27.08
C THR A 121 -2.47 -2.77 26.63
N PHE A 122 -1.37 -2.70 27.37
CA PHE A 122 -0.19 -3.53 27.15
C PHE A 122 -0.51 -5.00 27.46
N VAL A 123 -1.04 -5.29 28.65
CA VAL A 123 -1.33 -6.67 29.08
C VAL A 123 -2.26 -7.39 28.09
N ARG A 124 -3.35 -6.76 27.66
CA ARG A 124 -4.34 -7.37 26.76
C ARG A 124 -3.89 -7.55 25.31
N HIS A 125 -2.94 -6.75 24.83
CA HIS A 125 -2.63 -6.68 23.38
C HIS A 125 -1.15 -6.93 23.02
N TYR A 126 -0.27 -6.96 24.01
CA TYR A 126 1.20 -7.06 23.84
C TYR A 126 1.82 -8.14 24.73
N SER A 127 1.26 -8.42 25.91
CA SER A 127 1.68 -9.53 26.79
C SER A 127 0.99 -10.86 26.43
N VAL A 128 0.70 -11.12 25.15
CA VAL A 128 0.07 -12.37 24.72
C VAL A 128 1.12 -13.47 24.48
N GLY A 129 0.98 -14.57 25.21
CA GLY A 129 1.84 -15.76 25.12
C GLY A 129 3.02 -15.77 26.09
N ILE A 130 3.43 -16.97 26.49
CA ILE A 130 4.60 -17.20 27.35
C ILE A 130 5.86 -16.96 26.54
N HIS A 131 6.75 -16.12 27.07
CA HIS A 131 7.98 -15.68 26.40
C HIS A 131 9.21 -15.69 27.31
N VAL A 132 9.05 -16.26 28.50
CA VAL A 132 10.12 -16.59 29.44
C VAL A 132 10.41 -18.08 29.36
N ASP A 133 11.63 -18.47 29.68
CA ASP A 133 12.03 -19.86 29.80
C ASP A 133 11.46 -20.46 31.10
N ALA A 134 10.18 -20.82 31.07
CA ALA A 134 9.47 -21.35 32.23
C ALA A 134 10.10 -22.66 32.75
N GLN A 135 10.73 -23.44 31.88
CA GLN A 135 11.40 -24.69 32.26
C GLN A 135 12.69 -24.41 33.03
N ALA A 136 13.53 -23.48 32.56
CA ALA A 136 14.72 -23.07 33.31
C ALA A 136 14.36 -22.44 34.66
N ILE A 137 13.34 -21.57 34.70
CA ILE A 137 12.85 -20.95 35.94
C ILE A 137 12.44 -22.01 36.97
N VAL A 138 11.60 -22.98 36.58
CA VAL A 138 11.12 -24.06 37.47
C VAL A 138 12.27 -24.96 37.95
N ARG A 139 13.35 -25.08 37.16
CA ARG A 139 14.53 -25.91 37.48
C ARG A 139 15.67 -25.14 38.16
N GLY A 140 15.53 -23.84 38.40
CA GLY A 140 16.61 -22.99 38.93
C GLY A 140 17.81 -22.83 37.98
N LEU A 141 17.61 -23.05 36.68
CA LEU A 141 18.64 -22.95 35.65
C LEU A 141 18.70 -21.54 35.02
N PRO A 142 19.83 -21.14 34.42
CA PRO A 142 19.90 -19.92 33.61
C PRO A 142 18.92 -19.99 32.43
N ALA A 143 18.06 -18.98 32.29
CA ALA A 143 17.05 -18.92 31.23
C ALA A 143 17.65 -18.56 29.86
N GLU A 144 17.30 -19.31 28.80
CA GLU A 144 17.77 -19.04 27.43
C GLU A 144 17.01 -17.89 26.76
N LYS A 145 17.18 -16.66 27.28
CA LYS A 145 16.47 -15.45 26.83
C LYS A 145 16.56 -15.20 25.33
N GLN A 146 17.71 -15.49 24.70
CA GLN A 146 17.88 -15.29 23.25
C GLN A 146 17.11 -16.32 22.42
N LEU A 147 17.18 -17.61 22.80
CA LEU A 147 16.41 -18.68 22.14
C LEU A 147 14.92 -18.44 22.28
N MET A 148 14.44 -18.11 23.49
CA MET A 148 13.04 -17.76 23.73
C MET A 148 12.60 -16.54 22.92
N ARG A 149 13.43 -15.49 22.82
CA ARG A 149 13.14 -14.32 21.98
C ARG A 149 13.03 -14.68 20.51
N PHE A 150 13.89 -15.55 19.99
CA PHE A 150 13.82 -16.04 18.61
C PHE A 150 12.58 -16.90 18.38
N ALA A 151 12.36 -17.91 19.22
CA ALA A 151 11.27 -18.89 19.09
C ALA A 151 9.88 -18.24 19.22
N CYS A 152 9.73 -17.26 20.12
CA CYS A 152 8.50 -16.48 20.30
C CYS A 152 8.39 -15.28 19.34
N SER A 153 9.30 -15.11 18.38
CA SER A 153 9.20 -14.06 17.36
C SER A 153 8.40 -14.52 16.14
N MET A 154 7.80 -13.56 15.42
CA MET A 154 7.26 -13.83 14.09
C MET A 154 8.33 -14.35 13.11
N SER A 155 9.61 -14.00 13.34
CA SER A 155 10.73 -14.39 12.49
C SER A 155 11.00 -15.90 12.51
N ARG A 156 10.59 -16.65 13.54
CA ARG A 156 10.59 -18.13 13.51
C ARG A 156 9.81 -18.69 12.32
N SER A 157 8.82 -17.96 11.83
CA SER A 157 7.95 -18.39 10.73
C SER A 157 8.42 -18.01 9.33
N ILE A 158 9.64 -17.49 9.20
CA ILE A 158 10.26 -17.14 7.91
C ILE A 158 10.66 -18.44 7.20
N ASP A 159 10.05 -18.69 6.05
CA ASP A 159 10.39 -19.81 5.18
C ASP A 159 10.56 -19.32 3.74
N PRO A 160 11.80 -19.23 3.22
CA PRO A 160 12.08 -18.75 1.86
C PRO A 160 11.42 -19.58 0.73
N ARG A 161 11.07 -20.85 1.01
CA ARG A 161 10.41 -21.75 0.04
C ARG A 161 8.90 -21.52 -0.07
N ARG A 162 8.32 -20.77 0.88
CA ARG A 162 6.86 -20.56 0.99
C ARG A 162 6.28 -19.87 -0.25
N PRO A 163 5.27 -20.45 -0.92
CA PRO A 163 4.72 -19.89 -2.16
C PRO A 163 3.93 -18.59 -1.94
N TYR A 164 4.40 -17.49 -2.54
CA TYR A 164 3.78 -16.16 -2.46
C TYR A 164 3.31 -15.59 -3.82
N ARG A 165 3.56 -16.33 -4.90
CA ARG A 165 3.17 -16.04 -6.28
C ARG A 165 2.82 -17.35 -6.99
N LEU A 166 2.10 -17.26 -8.10
CA LEU A 166 2.05 -18.35 -9.07
C LEU A 166 3.21 -18.15 -10.05
N GLU A 167 3.88 -19.22 -10.41
CA GLU A 167 4.93 -19.22 -11.44
C GLU A 167 4.28 -19.17 -12.82
N ASP A 168 3.46 -20.18 -13.13
CA ASP A 168 2.53 -20.11 -14.24
C ASP A 168 1.14 -19.60 -13.81
N SER A 169 0.54 -18.76 -14.66
CA SER A 169 -0.85 -18.32 -14.53
C SER A 169 -1.64 -18.44 -15.83
N SER A 170 -1.11 -19.18 -16.81
CA SER A 170 -1.77 -19.53 -18.08
C SER A 170 -3.10 -20.23 -17.84
N CYS A 171 -3.12 -21.21 -16.94
CA CYS A 171 -4.26 -22.04 -16.53
C CYS A 171 -5.49 -21.23 -16.06
N ILE A 172 -5.31 -19.99 -15.63
CA ILE A 172 -6.42 -19.09 -15.26
C ILE A 172 -7.28 -18.75 -16.48
N ASN A 173 -6.69 -18.69 -17.68
CA ASN A 173 -7.42 -18.45 -18.93
C ASN A 173 -8.29 -19.64 -19.33
N ASP A 174 -8.00 -20.84 -18.84
CA ASP A 174 -8.72 -22.06 -19.17
C ASP A 174 -9.98 -22.30 -18.33
N ILE A 175 -10.09 -21.58 -17.20
CA ILE A 175 -11.26 -21.63 -16.32
C ILE A 175 -12.52 -21.25 -17.12
N PRO A 176 -13.58 -22.09 -17.15
CA PRO A 176 -14.76 -21.87 -18.00
C PRO A 176 -15.40 -20.47 -17.84
N ARG A 177 -15.47 -19.96 -16.61
CA ARG A 177 -15.99 -18.62 -16.32
C ARG A 177 -15.10 -17.49 -16.84
N VAL A 178 -13.79 -17.71 -16.92
CA VAL A 178 -12.84 -16.74 -17.49
C VAL A 178 -12.96 -16.73 -19.01
N ARG A 179 -13.06 -17.91 -19.65
CA ARG A 179 -13.34 -18.04 -21.09
C ARG A 179 -14.63 -17.31 -21.48
N ALA A 180 -15.75 -17.62 -20.83
CA ALA A 180 -17.04 -16.97 -21.10
C ALA A 180 -17.02 -15.43 -20.94
N LEU A 181 -16.21 -14.89 -20.01
CA LEU A 181 -16.01 -13.44 -19.86
C LEU A 181 -15.10 -12.84 -20.95
N GLU A 182 -14.11 -13.60 -21.44
CA GLU A 182 -13.26 -13.22 -22.58
C GLU A 182 -14.10 -13.18 -23.88
N ASP A 183 -14.95 -14.19 -24.09
CA ASP A 183 -15.91 -14.25 -25.19
C ASP A 183 -16.91 -13.08 -25.13
N THR A 184 -17.46 -12.80 -23.94
CA THR A 184 -18.34 -11.65 -23.71
C THR A 184 -17.63 -10.33 -24.03
N LYS A 185 -16.39 -10.14 -23.56
CA LYS A 185 -15.56 -8.97 -23.91
C LYS A 185 -15.38 -8.87 -25.43
N GLN A 186 -15.08 -9.98 -26.12
CA GLN A 186 -14.83 -9.98 -27.55
C GLN A 186 -16.10 -9.69 -28.37
N ALA A 187 -17.26 -10.21 -27.95
CA ALA A 187 -18.56 -9.87 -28.53
C ALA A 187 -18.90 -8.38 -28.33
N ARG A 188 -18.68 -7.83 -27.12
CA ARG A 188 -18.86 -6.39 -26.86
C ARG A 188 -17.90 -5.53 -27.66
N LYS A 189 -16.64 -5.96 -27.84
CA LYS A 189 -15.67 -5.29 -28.71
C LYS A 189 -16.19 -5.20 -30.14
N ARG A 190 -16.64 -6.32 -30.74
CA ARG A 190 -17.22 -6.34 -32.08
C ARG A 190 -18.41 -5.39 -32.22
N ILE A 191 -19.33 -5.36 -31.24
CA ILE A 191 -20.48 -4.44 -31.24
C ILE A 191 -20.03 -2.98 -31.21
N ARG A 192 -19.09 -2.64 -30.31
CA ARG A 192 -18.51 -1.30 -30.22
C ARG A 192 -17.84 -0.89 -31.52
N ASP A 193 -16.96 -1.73 -32.07
CA ASP A 193 -16.20 -1.46 -33.28
C ASP A 193 -17.11 -1.32 -34.53
N VAL A 194 -18.32 -1.89 -34.51
CA VAL A 194 -19.37 -1.62 -35.50
C VAL A 194 -20.06 -0.27 -35.22
N LYS A 195 -20.39 0.05 -33.97
CA LYS A 195 -21.03 1.35 -33.64
C LYS A 195 -20.12 2.54 -33.89
N MET A 196 -18.83 2.38 -33.62
CA MET A 196 -17.76 3.33 -33.92
C MET A 196 -17.74 3.66 -35.42
N ARG A 197 -17.57 2.65 -36.29
CA ARG A 197 -17.60 2.83 -37.74
C ARG A 197 -18.90 3.47 -38.23
N THR A 198 -20.07 3.00 -37.79
CA THR A 198 -21.35 3.64 -38.19
C THR A 198 -21.51 5.09 -37.71
N TYR A 199 -20.73 5.54 -36.72
CA TYR A 199 -20.68 6.94 -36.31
C TYR A 199 -19.69 7.71 -37.19
N GLU A 200 -18.46 7.18 -37.36
CA GLU A 200 -17.40 7.75 -38.20
C GLU A 200 -17.85 7.93 -39.67
N ASP A 201 -18.46 6.89 -40.26
CA ASP A 201 -19.01 6.91 -41.62
C ASP A 201 -20.09 8.00 -41.79
N ALA A 202 -20.93 8.18 -40.76
CA ALA A 202 -22.01 9.17 -40.78
C ALA A 202 -21.49 10.60 -40.53
N GLU A 203 -20.48 10.76 -39.68
CA GLU A 203 -19.80 12.02 -39.40
C GLU A 203 -19.05 12.52 -40.65
N ALA A 204 -18.32 11.62 -41.33
CA ALA A 204 -17.68 11.90 -42.62
C ALA A 204 -18.71 12.27 -43.71
N ALA A 205 -19.83 11.56 -43.80
CA ALA A 205 -20.90 11.90 -44.74
C ALA A 205 -21.54 13.27 -44.46
N PHE A 206 -21.70 13.64 -43.18
CA PHE A 206 -22.21 14.95 -42.78
C PHE A 206 -21.22 16.08 -43.09
N GLN A 207 -19.93 15.88 -42.81
CA GLN A 207 -18.86 16.80 -43.19
C GLN A 207 -18.79 16.97 -44.72
N GLY A 208 -18.94 15.89 -45.48
CA GLY A 208 -18.99 15.94 -46.95
C GLY A 208 -20.23 16.66 -47.52
N GLU A 209 -21.41 16.54 -46.89
CA GLU A 209 -22.62 17.25 -47.34
C GLU A 209 -22.67 18.74 -46.94
N PHE A 210 -22.06 19.16 -45.81
CA PHE A 210 -22.26 20.51 -45.25
C PHE A 210 -20.98 21.33 -44.98
N GLY A 211 -19.80 20.71 -45.00
CA GLY A 211 -18.53 21.35 -44.66
C GLY A 211 -18.43 21.82 -43.20
N ASP A 212 -17.27 22.39 -42.85
CA ASP A 212 -17.03 22.96 -41.51
C ASP A 212 -17.68 24.34 -41.30
N ASP A 213 -18.15 25.01 -42.35
CA ASP A 213 -18.61 26.40 -42.27
C ASP A 213 -19.90 26.55 -41.43
N PRO A 214 -19.86 27.28 -40.29
CA PRO A 214 -21.04 27.56 -39.48
C PRO A 214 -21.95 28.65 -40.08
N GLN A 215 -21.49 29.40 -41.09
CA GLN A 215 -22.08 30.67 -41.53
C GLN A 215 -22.46 30.75 -43.02
N SER A 216 -22.76 29.63 -43.69
CA SER A 216 -23.43 29.66 -45.00
C SER A 216 -24.87 30.21 -44.90
N ALA A 217 -24.98 31.54 -44.86
CA ALA A 217 -26.23 32.30 -44.78
C ALA A 217 -27.20 31.96 -45.94
N THR A 218 -26.66 31.48 -47.05
CA THR A 218 -27.32 31.04 -48.29
C THR A 218 -28.03 29.68 -48.23
N LEU A 219 -27.94 28.90 -47.14
CA LEU A 219 -28.70 27.64 -47.04
C LEU A 219 -30.21 27.89 -46.91
N SER A 220 -30.98 27.32 -47.84
CA SER A 220 -32.44 27.38 -47.90
C SER A 220 -33.12 26.87 -46.62
N LYS A 221 -34.38 27.26 -46.38
CA LYS A 221 -35.18 26.77 -45.23
C LYS A 221 -35.24 25.24 -45.17
N THR A 222 -35.25 24.56 -46.32
CA THR A 222 -35.21 23.08 -46.42
C THR A 222 -33.83 22.52 -46.08
N ALA A 223 -32.74 23.10 -46.57
CA ALA A 223 -31.37 22.68 -46.22
C ALA A 223 -31.09 22.83 -44.72
N ARG A 224 -31.48 23.96 -44.09
CA ARG A 224 -31.35 24.16 -42.63
C ARG A 224 -32.14 23.13 -41.80
N LYS A 225 -33.31 22.68 -42.29
CA LYS A 225 -34.08 21.59 -41.64
C LYS A 225 -33.36 20.24 -41.79
N ARG A 226 -32.78 19.93 -42.96
CA ARG A 226 -32.02 18.70 -43.22
C ARG A 226 -30.77 18.61 -42.35
N ARG A 227 -29.97 19.67 -42.27
CA ARG A 227 -28.78 19.76 -41.39
C ARG A 227 -29.13 19.43 -39.93
N LYS A 228 -30.14 20.12 -39.36
CA LYS A 228 -30.61 19.86 -37.97
C LYS A 228 -31.12 18.43 -37.76
N ALA A 229 -31.72 17.80 -38.77
CA ALA A 229 -32.18 16.42 -38.69
C ALA A 229 -31.02 15.42 -38.66
N GLN A 230 -29.98 15.64 -39.48
CA GLN A 230 -28.75 14.84 -39.48
C GLN A 230 -27.92 15.06 -38.22
N GLU A 231 -27.73 16.29 -37.74
CA GLU A 231 -27.07 16.59 -36.44
C GLU A 231 -27.74 15.81 -35.29
N LYS A 232 -29.08 15.76 -35.26
CA LYS A 232 -29.86 14.95 -34.30
C LYS A 232 -29.69 13.45 -34.51
N SER A 233 -29.39 13.00 -35.73
CA SER A 233 -29.06 11.59 -36.04
C SER A 233 -27.65 11.23 -35.56
N LEU A 234 -26.64 12.05 -35.88
CA LEU A 234 -25.26 11.90 -35.39
C LEU A 234 -25.20 11.85 -33.87
N LYS A 235 -25.90 12.76 -33.19
CA LYS A 235 -25.97 12.74 -31.71
C LYS A 235 -26.53 11.42 -31.16
N LYS A 236 -27.50 10.80 -31.85
CA LYS A 236 -28.02 9.46 -31.49
C LYS A 236 -27.03 8.33 -31.80
N LEU A 237 -26.26 8.44 -32.89
CA LEU A 237 -25.22 7.46 -33.23
C LEU A 237 -24.07 7.52 -32.21
N ARG A 238 -23.61 8.73 -31.86
CA ARG A 238 -22.62 8.96 -30.81
C ARG A 238 -23.06 8.36 -29.47
N GLN A 239 -24.28 8.63 -29.03
CA GLN A 239 -24.84 8.03 -27.81
C GLN A 239 -24.88 6.49 -27.86
N LYS A 240 -25.12 5.87 -29.03
CA LYS A 240 -25.07 4.41 -29.21
C LYS A 240 -23.64 3.87 -29.16
N PHE A 241 -22.66 4.61 -29.69
CA PHE A 241 -21.24 4.28 -29.58
C PHE A 241 -20.75 4.43 -28.13
N ASP A 242 -20.98 5.59 -27.49
CA ASP A 242 -20.65 5.86 -26.09
C ASP A 242 -21.18 4.75 -25.17
N HIS A 243 -22.45 4.34 -25.36
CA HIS A 243 -23.04 3.22 -24.62
C HIS A 243 -22.38 1.87 -24.93
N ALA A 244 -22.00 1.60 -26.19
CA ALA A 244 -21.34 0.35 -26.56
C ALA A 244 -19.92 0.26 -25.98
N ASP A 245 -19.17 1.36 -25.95
CA ASP A 245 -17.85 1.41 -25.34
C ASP A 245 -17.93 1.26 -23.81
N GLU A 246 -18.88 1.93 -23.14
CA GLU A 246 -19.15 1.68 -21.71
C GLU A 246 -19.39 0.20 -21.40
N GLN A 247 -20.14 -0.52 -22.25
CA GLN A 247 -20.43 -1.95 -22.04
C GLN A 247 -19.21 -2.84 -22.31
N TYR A 248 -18.37 -2.48 -23.29
CA TYR A 248 -17.07 -3.12 -23.51
C TYR A 248 -16.15 -2.91 -22.29
N ASP A 249 -16.07 -1.69 -21.79
CA ASP A 249 -15.22 -1.29 -20.68
C ASP A 249 -15.66 -1.96 -19.36
N ARG A 250 -16.98 -2.13 -19.15
CA ARG A 250 -17.54 -2.96 -18.07
C ARG A 250 -17.12 -4.43 -18.21
N ALA A 251 -17.16 -5.02 -19.42
CA ALA A 251 -16.74 -6.40 -19.65
C ALA A 251 -15.23 -6.60 -19.39
N VAL A 252 -14.38 -5.66 -19.84
CA VAL A 252 -12.93 -5.65 -19.54
C VAL A 252 -12.68 -5.60 -18.03
N LYS A 253 -13.40 -4.75 -17.30
CA LYS A 253 -13.32 -4.65 -15.83
C LYS A 253 -13.76 -5.95 -15.14
N GLN A 254 -14.86 -6.57 -15.59
CA GLN A 254 -15.35 -7.85 -15.06
C GLN A 254 -14.33 -8.99 -15.27
N LEU A 255 -13.81 -9.14 -16.49
CA LEU A 255 -12.78 -10.12 -16.84
C LEU A 255 -11.51 -9.95 -15.99
N ARG A 256 -10.98 -8.71 -15.89
CA ARG A 256 -9.79 -8.41 -15.07
C ARG A 256 -10.01 -8.76 -13.61
N ASN A 257 -11.20 -8.45 -13.07
CA ASN A 257 -11.57 -8.78 -11.70
C ASN A 257 -11.70 -10.29 -11.48
N GLU A 258 -12.25 -11.04 -12.44
CA GLU A 258 -12.34 -12.50 -12.35
C GLU A 258 -10.96 -13.17 -12.44
N LYS A 259 -10.11 -12.82 -13.43
CA LYS A 259 -8.72 -13.33 -13.50
C LYS A 259 -7.96 -13.06 -12.21
N ARG A 260 -8.14 -11.89 -11.58
CA ARG A 260 -7.55 -11.56 -10.27
C ARG A 260 -8.13 -12.41 -9.13
N ARG A 261 -9.45 -12.64 -9.09
CA ARG A 261 -10.10 -13.50 -8.09
C ARG A 261 -9.59 -14.95 -8.18
N GLN A 262 -9.49 -15.49 -9.39
CA GLN A 262 -8.99 -16.84 -9.62
C GLN A 262 -7.49 -16.95 -9.28
N LYS A 263 -6.67 -15.95 -9.64
CA LYS A 263 -5.25 -15.88 -9.18
C LYS A 263 -5.13 -15.92 -7.66
N HIS A 264 -5.93 -15.12 -6.95
CA HIS A 264 -5.95 -15.12 -5.47
C HIS A 264 -6.59 -16.39 -4.86
N ARG A 265 -7.31 -17.20 -5.64
CA ARG A 265 -7.81 -18.51 -5.21
C ARG A 265 -6.68 -19.53 -5.27
N LEU A 266 -6.08 -19.71 -6.45
CA LEU A 266 -4.96 -20.64 -6.67
C LEU A 266 -3.77 -20.37 -5.74
N ILE A 267 -3.42 -19.10 -5.47
CA ILE A 267 -2.34 -18.79 -4.50
C ILE A 267 -2.69 -19.29 -3.09
N ARG A 268 -3.96 -19.22 -2.67
CA ARG A 268 -4.39 -19.75 -1.37
C ARG A 268 -4.44 -21.27 -1.36
N GLU A 269 -4.89 -21.90 -2.44
CA GLU A 269 -4.91 -23.37 -2.57
C GLU A 269 -3.48 -23.94 -2.57
N ASN A 270 -2.53 -23.30 -3.26
CA ASN A 270 -1.12 -23.65 -3.19
C ASN A 270 -0.52 -23.44 -1.79
N LEU A 271 -0.88 -22.34 -1.11
CA LEU A 271 -0.42 -22.07 0.25
C LEU A 271 -0.96 -23.09 1.26
N GLU A 272 -2.21 -23.52 1.13
CA GLU A 272 -2.81 -24.49 2.05
C GLU A 272 -2.30 -25.90 1.81
N ARG A 273 -2.08 -26.30 0.54
CA ARG A 273 -1.31 -27.51 0.21
C ARG A 273 0.07 -27.48 0.83
N TYR A 274 0.83 -26.41 0.60
CA TYR A 274 2.18 -26.23 1.15
C TYR A 274 2.22 -26.37 2.69
N LYS A 275 1.28 -25.73 3.42
CA LYS A 275 1.19 -25.85 4.89
C LYS A 275 0.95 -27.28 5.38
N ASN A 276 0.22 -28.09 4.61
CA ASN A 276 -0.16 -29.44 5.00
C ASN A 276 0.88 -30.48 4.56
N GLU A 277 1.43 -30.31 3.35
CA GLU A 277 2.34 -31.25 2.69
C GLU A 277 3.80 -31.01 3.09
N GLN A 278 4.28 -29.75 3.12
CA GLN A 278 5.69 -29.47 3.35
C GLN A 278 6.23 -29.95 4.72
N PRO A 279 5.51 -29.82 5.85
CA PRO A 279 6.00 -30.34 7.12
C PRO A 279 6.14 -31.86 7.14
N VAL A 280 5.30 -32.58 6.37
CA VAL A 280 5.41 -34.03 6.21
C VAL A 280 6.63 -34.36 5.36
N ILE A 281 6.80 -33.71 4.20
CA ILE A 281 7.97 -33.86 3.32
C ILE A 281 9.27 -33.58 4.07
N ASP A 282 9.34 -32.49 4.84
CA ASP A 282 10.52 -32.13 5.63
C ASP A 282 10.79 -33.17 6.75
N SER A 283 9.75 -33.77 7.34
CA SER A 283 9.89 -34.81 8.38
C SER A 283 10.34 -36.15 7.79
N GLU A 284 9.72 -36.61 6.70
CA GLU A 284 10.10 -37.83 5.98
C GLU A 284 11.54 -37.72 5.46
N ARG A 285 11.90 -36.55 4.92
CA ARG A 285 13.26 -36.23 4.50
C ARG A 285 14.27 -36.36 5.66
N GLN A 286 13.99 -35.77 6.84
CA GLN A 286 14.86 -35.91 8.01
C GLN A 286 14.99 -37.37 8.47
N LEU A 287 13.89 -38.13 8.50
CA LEU A 287 13.88 -39.55 8.86
C LEU A 287 14.63 -40.43 7.83
N SER A 288 14.71 -39.99 6.56
CA SER A 288 15.50 -40.65 5.52
C SER A 288 17.01 -40.38 5.59
N GLY A 289 17.47 -39.54 6.53
CA GLY A 289 18.87 -39.12 6.69
C GLY A 289 19.31 -37.99 5.75
N LYS A 290 18.57 -37.71 4.66
CA LYS A 290 18.87 -36.69 3.67
C LYS A 290 18.64 -35.26 4.20
N VAL A 291 19.63 -34.65 4.83
CA VAL A 291 19.44 -33.30 5.44
C VAL A 291 19.54 -32.15 4.43
N VAL A 292 20.17 -32.37 3.27
CA VAL A 292 20.26 -31.38 2.17
C VAL A 292 19.22 -31.66 1.08
N ASP A 293 18.71 -30.61 0.45
CA ASP A 293 17.79 -30.73 -0.69
C ASP A 293 18.53 -31.18 -1.95
N GLU A 294 18.01 -32.19 -2.65
CA GLU A 294 18.56 -32.68 -3.93
C GLU A 294 18.68 -31.55 -4.99
N GLU A 295 17.79 -30.56 -4.99
CA GLU A 295 17.91 -29.40 -5.90
C GLU A 295 19.08 -28.49 -5.50
N VAL A 296 19.33 -28.32 -4.19
CA VAL A 296 20.50 -27.59 -3.68
C VAL A 296 21.77 -28.37 -3.99
N MET A 297 21.76 -29.70 -3.82
CA MET A 297 22.88 -30.56 -4.21
C MET A 297 23.18 -30.44 -5.71
N GLY A 298 22.16 -30.52 -6.56
CA GLY A 298 22.29 -30.32 -8.01
C GLY A 298 22.67 -28.89 -8.42
N ALA A 299 22.29 -27.87 -7.63
CA ALA A 299 22.75 -26.50 -7.84
C ALA A 299 24.24 -26.33 -7.52
N LEU A 300 24.70 -26.88 -6.39
CA LEU A 300 26.12 -26.88 -6.01
C LEU A 300 27.00 -27.68 -6.98
N GLN A 301 26.50 -28.81 -7.49
CA GLN A 301 27.17 -29.55 -8.58
C GLN A 301 27.30 -28.69 -9.85
N ARG A 302 26.24 -27.99 -10.26
CA ARG A 302 26.24 -27.13 -11.47
C ARG A 302 27.14 -25.90 -11.36
N THR A 303 27.51 -25.44 -10.16
CA THR A 303 28.48 -24.34 -10.03
C THR A 303 29.94 -24.80 -10.12
N GLY A 304 30.21 -26.10 -10.14
CA GLY A 304 31.57 -26.66 -10.17
C GLY A 304 32.41 -26.36 -8.94
N TYR A 305 31.82 -25.74 -7.91
CA TYR A 305 32.51 -25.24 -6.71
C TYR A 305 32.59 -26.29 -5.59
N MET A 306 31.92 -27.43 -5.74
CA MET A 306 31.91 -28.55 -4.80
C MET A 306 32.10 -29.85 -5.58
N THR A 307 33.12 -30.63 -5.23
CA THR A 307 33.35 -31.97 -5.80
C THR A 307 32.37 -32.99 -5.18
N PRO A 308 32.15 -34.17 -5.79
CA PRO A 308 31.30 -35.22 -5.19
C PRO A 308 31.69 -35.57 -3.74
N GLN A 309 32.98 -35.54 -3.42
CA GLN A 309 33.50 -35.79 -2.07
C GLN A 309 33.01 -34.74 -1.06
N HIS A 310 33.00 -33.46 -1.42
CA HIS A 310 32.45 -32.38 -0.59
C HIS A 310 30.95 -32.60 -0.31
N MET A 311 30.22 -33.14 -1.28
CA MET A 311 28.80 -33.44 -1.12
C MET A 311 28.57 -34.60 -0.14
N THR A 312 29.36 -35.67 -0.26
CA THR A 312 29.35 -36.80 0.70
C THR A 312 29.75 -36.35 2.10
N LEU A 313 30.70 -35.42 2.23
CA LEU A 313 31.11 -34.83 3.51
C LEU A 313 29.96 -34.06 4.18
N ILE A 314 29.31 -33.16 3.44
CA ILE A 314 28.18 -32.36 3.95
C ILE A 314 27.04 -33.28 4.39
N ASP A 315 26.66 -34.26 3.57
CA ASP A 315 25.58 -35.21 3.89
C ASP A 315 25.92 -36.07 5.12
N SER A 316 27.13 -36.63 5.20
CA SER A 316 27.57 -37.46 6.32
C SER A 316 27.65 -36.70 7.66
N ILE A 317 28.08 -35.43 7.63
CA ILE A 317 28.15 -34.58 8.84
C ILE A 317 26.75 -34.15 9.29
N LEU A 318 25.89 -33.75 8.35
CA LEU A 318 24.55 -33.24 8.66
C LEU A 318 23.53 -34.35 8.95
N THR A 319 23.77 -35.59 8.53
CA THR A 319 22.97 -36.77 8.87
C THR A 319 22.67 -36.82 10.36
N MET A 320 21.41 -37.09 10.73
CA MET A 320 20.99 -37.15 12.14
C MET A 320 21.55 -38.38 12.87
N PRO A 321 21.89 -38.28 14.17
CA PRO A 321 22.34 -39.41 14.98
C PRO A 321 21.26 -40.49 15.07
N GLY A 322 21.67 -41.76 14.93
CA GLY A 322 20.75 -42.90 15.02
C GLY A 322 20.22 -43.14 16.44
N THR A 323 19.10 -43.87 16.55
CA THR A 323 18.45 -44.21 17.84
C THR A 323 19.23 -45.18 18.73
N THR A 324 20.38 -45.68 18.28
CA THR A 324 21.26 -46.58 19.03
C THR A 324 22.71 -46.13 18.94
N VAL A 325 23.50 -46.44 19.97
CA VAL A 325 24.93 -46.09 20.06
C VAL A 325 25.71 -46.65 18.85
N THR A 326 25.40 -47.85 18.38
CA THR A 326 26.02 -48.46 17.19
C THR A 326 25.80 -47.63 15.93
N LYS A 327 24.57 -47.15 15.69
CA LYS A 327 24.26 -46.30 14.53
C LYS A 327 24.92 -44.93 14.60
N GLU A 328 25.11 -44.40 15.81
CA GLU A 328 25.90 -43.17 16.00
C GLU A 328 27.40 -43.39 15.73
N TYR A 329 27.96 -44.55 16.08
CA TYR A 329 29.33 -44.91 15.68
C TYR A 329 29.46 -45.09 14.17
N GLU A 330 28.53 -45.79 13.52
CA GLU A 330 28.47 -45.93 12.05
C GLU A 330 28.42 -44.56 11.35
N ARG A 331 27.56 -43.65 11.82
CA ARG A 331 27.49 -42.27 11.32
C ARG A 331 28.82 -41.51 11.47
N ARG A 332 29.45 -41.59 12.65
CA ARG A 332 30.76 -40.94 12.89
C ARG A 332 31.85 -41.51 11.99
N ILE A 333 31.88 -42.83 11.79
CA ILE A 333 32.83 -43.49 10.89
C ILE A 333 32.59 -43.03 9.44
N ALA A 334 31.34 -42.95 8.99
CA ALA A 334 31.00 -42.41 7.67
C ALA A 334 31.46 -40.95 7.50
N ALA A 335 31.21 -40.08 8.49
CA ALA A 335 31.68 -38.69 8.48
C ALA A 335 33.21 -38.59 8.47
N ILE A 336 33.93 -39.40 9.24
CA ILE A 336 35.41 -39.46 9.23
C ILE A 336 35.92 -39.89 7.85
N ASN A 337 35.34 -40.95 7.26
CA ASN A 337 35.72 -41.41 5.93
C ASN A 337 35.44 -40.35 4.84
N ALA A 338 34.35 -39.58 4.98
CA ALA A 338 34.03 -38.48 4.07
C ALA A 338 34.99 -37.28 4.22
N VAL A 339 35.50 -37.01 5.43
CA VAL A 339 36.58 -36.01 5.65
C VAL A 339 37.84 -36.45 4.92
N ILE A 340 38.26 -37.71 5.09
CA ILE A 340 39.44 -38.29 4.42
C ILE A 340 39.29 -38.14 2.89
N ALA A 341 38.14 -38.54 2.34
CA ALA A 341 37.87 -38.44 0.90
C ALA A 341 37.90 -37.00 0.35
N VAL A 342 37.60 -35.98 1.17
CA VAL A 342 37.78 -34.57 0.79
C VAL A 342 39.24 -34.13 0.88
N CYS A 343 39.97 -34.56 1.91
CA CYS A 343 41.40 -34.27 2.04
C CYS A 343 42.25 -34.89 0.92
N ASP A 344 41.83 -36.02 0.37
CA ASP A 344 42.50 -36.70 -0.74
C ASP A 344 42.12 -36.13 -2.14
N ALA A 345 41.20 -35.16 -2.21
CA ALA A 345 40.75 -34.56 -3.47
C ALA A 345 41.44 -33.20 -3.70
N GLU A 346 42.13 -33.02 -4.84
CA GLU A 346 42.68 -31.72 -5.22
C GLU A 346 41.56 -30.67 -5.40
N GLU A 347 41.59 -29.61 -4.60
CA GLU A 347 40.75 -28.43 -4.81
C GLU A 347 41.18 -27.70 -6.09
N GLY A 348 40.42 -27.88 -7.17
CA GLY A 348 40.61 -27.12 -8.40
C GLY A 348 40.51 -25.61 -8.16
N ALA A 349 41.42 -24.84 -8.77
CA ALA A 349 41.55 -23.41 -8.51
C ALA A 349 40.21 -22.65 -8.64
N PRO A 350 39.88 -21.73 -7.71
CA PRO A 350 38.59 -21.05 -7.70
C PRO A 350 38.41 -20.22 -8.97
N SER A 351 37.52 -20.69 -9.84
CA SER A 351 37.18 -20.00 -11.09
C SER A 351 36.56 -18.65 -10.76
N ARG A 352 37.30 -17.57 -11.03
CA ARG A 352 36.83 -16.19 -10.87
C ARG A 352 35.48 -16.03 -11.59
N PRO A 353 34.46 -15.40 -10.99
CA PRO A 353 33.21 -15.10 -11.67
C PRO A 353 33.47 -14.30 -12.95
N GLY A 354 33.26 -14.92 -14.11
CA GLY A 354 33.46 -14.29 -15.40
C GLY A 354 32.54 -13.09 -15.55
N ALA A 355 33.09 -11.95 -15.96
CA ALA A 355 32.32 -10.73 -16.19
C ALA A 355 31.22 -10.97 -17.23
N SER A 356 29.95 -10.96 -16.79
CA SER A 356 28.81 -11.03 -17.69
C SER A 356 28.74 -9.77 -18.54
N GLN A 357 28.93 -9.97 -19.84
CA GLN A 357 29.11 -8.95 -20.87
C GLN A 357 28.07 -7.83 -20.81
N LYS A 358 28.54 -6.58 -20.72
CA LYS A 358 27.77 -5.44 -21.23
C LYS A 358 27.58 -5.62 -22.73
N ARG A 359 26.35 -5.73 -23.20
CA ARG A 359 26.04 -5.44 -24.61
C ARG A 359 25.81 -3.94 -24.75
N SER A 360 26.75 -3.27 -25.39
CA SER A 360 26.54 -1.97 -26.04
C SER A 360 25.69 -2.15 -27.28
N VAL A 361 24.73 -1.24 -27.52
CA VAL A 361 24.17 -0.98 -28.84
C VAL A 361 24.07 0.53 -28.99
N ASP A 362 25.05 1.06 -29.71
CA ASP A 362 25.06 2.17 -30.67
C ASP A 362 24.37 3.50 -30.35
N ALA A 363 25.17 4.57 -30.52
CA ALA A 363 24.74 5.96 -30.56
C ALA A 363 24.50 6.42 -32.00
N VAL A 364 23.64 7.43 -32.18
CA VAL A 364 23.53 8.22 -33.42
C VAL A 364 23.33 9.71 -33.06
N ASP A 365 24.12 10.56 -33.72
CA ASP A 365 24.20 12.04 -33.65
C ASP A 365 23.11 12.74 -34.50
N THR A 366 22.75 14.03 -34.44
CA THR A 366 23.10 15.28 -33.69
C THR A 366 22.02 16.36 -34.05
N PRO A 367 22.11 17.68 -33.71
CA PRO A 367 22.40 18.39 -32.45
C PRO A 367 21.26 19.43 -32.12
N PRO A 368 21.42 20.75 -31.75
CA PRO A 368 20.50 21.39 -30.79
C PRO A 368 19.65 22.57 -31.33
N ALA A 369 18.68 23.05 -30.54
CA ALA A 369 17.96 24.30 -30.78
C ALA A 369 17.59 25.06 -29.48
N SER A 370 17.43 26.39 -29.60
CA SER A 370 17.46 27.38 -28.49
C SER A 370 16.03 27.87 -28.08
N PRO A 371 15.78 28.99 -27.34
CA PRO A 371 14.84 28.92 -26.21
C PRO A 371 13.59 29.86 -26.24
N LEU A 372 12.65 29.59 -25.31
CA LEU A 372 11.62 30.51 -24.75
C LEU A 372 10.45 30.93 -25.71
N PRO A 373 9.23 31.32 -25.21
CA PRO A 373 9.02 32.27 -24.11
C PRO A 373 7.89 32.00 -23.08
N LYS A 374 7.86 32.90 -22.10
CA LYS A 374 6.94 33.02 -20.95
C LYS A 374 5.47 33.20 -21.37
N ARG A 375 4.53 32.80 -20.50
CA ARG A 375 3.17 33.36 -20.45
C ARG A 375 2.82 33.81 -19.04
N GLN A 376 2.28 35.03 -18.93
CA GLN A 376 2.01 35.72 -17.68
C GLN A 376 0.88 35.07 -16.86
N LYS A 377 0.90 35.30 -15.54
CA LYS A 377 -0.15 34.93 -14.59
C LYS A 377 -0.88 36.20 -14.18
N SER A 378 -2.18 36.28 -14.44
CA SER A 378 -3.06 37.34 -13.92
C SER A 378 -3.73 36.90 -12.62
N THR A 379 -3.97 37.88 -11.74
CA THR A 379 -4.72 37.74 -10.47
C THR A 379 -6.20 38.04 -10.66
N PRO A 380 -7.07 37.39 -9.89
CA PRO A 380 -8.26 38.06 -9.36
C PRO A 380 -8.46 37.77 -7.85
N SER A 381 -8.91 38.78 -7.09
CA SER A 381 -9.05 38.73 -5.63
C SER A 381 -10.49 38.66 -5.10
N ASP A 382 -11.51 38.66 -5.97
CA ASP A 382 -12.90 38.91 -5.56
C ASP A 382 -13.82 37.66 -5.63
N GLU A 383 -13.32 36.48 -6.02
CA GLU A 383 -14.14 35.26 -6.13
C GLU A 383 -14.24 34.38 -4.86
N SER A 384 -13.48 34.65 -3.78
CA SER A 384 -13.46 33.76 -2.60
C SER A 384 -14.73 33.86 -1.75
N ASP A 385 -15.24 35.07 -1.55
CA ASP A 385 -16.20 35.34 -0.47
C ASP A 385 -17.63 34.93 -0.83
N ASP A 386 -17.98 34.99 -2.12
CA ASP A 386 -19.25 34.52 -2.64
C ASP A 386 -19.38 32.98 -2.53
N ARG A 387 -18.25 32.26 -2.72
CA ARG A 387 -18.18 30.79 -2.59
C ARG A 387 -18.43 30.30 -1.16
N PHE A 388 -17.90 31.02 -0.16
CA PHE A 388 -18.18 30.71 1.24
C PHE A 388 -19.63 31.00 1.62
N SER A 389 -20.18 32.12 1.14
CA SER A 389 -21.57 32.51 1.38
C SER A 389 -22.56 31.47 0.81
N GLN A 390 -22.32 31.02 -0.42
CA GLN A 390 -23.09 29.93 -1.05
C GLN A 390 -22.92 28.59 -0.32
N ALA A 391 -21.72 28.27 0.17
CA ALA A 391 -21.48 27.05 0.94
C ALA A 391 -22.21 27.04 2.29
N ILE A 392 -22.23 28.17 3.01
CA ILE A 392 -22.97 28.32 4.27
C ILE A 392 -24.47 28.10 4.04
N ALA A 393 -25.04 28.74 3.02
CA ALA A 393 -26.45 28.58 2.65
C ALA A 393 -26.79 27.12 2.25
N SER A 394 -25.86 26.40 1.61
CA SER A 394 -26.07 25.00 1.20
C SER A 394 -26.07 23.98 2.35
N VAL A 395 -25.61 24.39 3.54
CA VAL A 395 -25.33 23.50 4.68
C VAL A 395 -26.40 23.57 5.77
N CYS A 396 -27.20 24.65 5.82
CA CYS A 396 -28.37 24.76 6.69
C CYS A 396 -29.61 24.25 5.93
N VAL A 397 -30.16 23.11 6.35
CA VAL A 397 -31.31 22.50 5.65
C VAL A 397 -32.63 23.17 6.04
N LYS A 398 -33.52 23.37 5.06
CA LYS A 398 -34.87 23.93 5.25
C LYS A 398 -35.93 22.83 5.45
N SER A 399 -35.65 21.62 5.00
CA SER A 399 -36.51 20.44 5.13
C SER A 399 -35.73 19.21 5.62
N ARG A 400 -36.42 18.20 6.18
CA ARG A 400 -35.79 16.96 6.69
C ARG A 400 -35.26 16.02 5.60
N GLU A 401 -35.62 16.29 4.35
CA GLU A 401 -35.30 15.50 3.16
C GLU A 401 -34.02 16.00 2.45
N GLU A 402 -33.67 17.26 2.65
CA GLU A 402 -32.40 17.83 2.17
C GLU A 402 -31.20 17.13 2.82
N ARG A 403 -30.22 16.81 1.99
CA ARG A 403 -29.00 16.10 2.40
C ARG A 403 -27.78 16.81 1.80
N PRO A 404 -27.14 17.73 2.55
CA PRO A 404 -25.99 18.47 2.03
C PRO A 404 -24.79 17.57 1.79
N THR A 405 -23.84 18.09 1.02
CA THR A 405 -22.60 17.40 0.65
C THR A 405 -21.35 18.09 1.18
N ILE A 406 -21.47 19.19 1.92
CA ILE A 406 -20.35 19.92 2.57
C ILE A 406 -20.47 19.73 4.09
N CYS A 407 -19.34 19.68 4.81
CA CYS A 407 -19.34 19.49 6.26
C CYS A 407 -19.35 20.80 7.03
N PHE A 408 -20.43 21.08 7.77
CA PHE A 408 -20.62 22.30 8.56
C PHE A 408 -19.46 22.58 9.55
N ILE A 409 -18.95 21.53 10.23
CA ILE A 409 -17.83 21.66 11.17
C ILE A 409 -16.52 22.01 10.46
N CYS A 410 -16.28 21.48 9.25
CA CYS A 410 -15.10 21.89 8.47
C CYS A 410 -15.24 23.31 7.94
N LEU A 411 -16.42 23.68 7.45
CA LEU A 411 -16.72 25.01 6.92
C LEU A 411 -16.50 26.10 7.98
N GLY A 412 -16.97 25.86 9.20
CA GLY A 412 -16.84 26.76 10.35
C GLY A 412 -15.47 26.80 11.04
N LYS A 413 -14.49 25.97 10.62
CA LYS A 413 -13.13 25.98 11.21
C LYS A 413 -12.21 26.93 10.44
N ALA A 414 -12.13 28.19 10.87
CA ALA A 414 -11.30 29.23 10.27
C ALA A 414 -9.81 28.87 10.13
N LYS A 415 -9.26 28.02 11.03
CA LYS A 415 -7.87 27.53 11.00
C LYS A 415 -7.60 26.43 9.94
N LEU A 416 -8.58 26.05 9.12
CA LEU A 416 -8.38 25.11 8.00
C LEU A 416 -8.22 25.87 6.68
N PRO A 417 -7.40 25.37 5.74
CA PRO A 417 -7.29 25.96 4.40
C PRO A 417 -8.63 25.84 3.66
N GLU A 418 -8.93 26.81 2.80
CA GLU A 418 -10.19 26.93 2.06
C GLU A 418 -10.63 25.62 1.39
N SER A 419 -9.70 24.94 0.72
CA SER A 419 -9.95 23.65 0.03
C SER A 419 -10.50 22.54 0.95
N LYS A 420 -10.19 22.57 2.25
CA LYS A 420 -10.74 21.65 3.26
C LYS A 420 -12.05 22.17 3.88
N ARG A 421 -12.26 23.48 3.92
CA ARG A 421 -13.50 24.11 4.42
C ARG A 421 -14.65 23.95 3.43
N LEU A 422 -14.37 24.15 2.14
CA LEU A 422 -15.28 24.01 1.00
C LEU A 422 -15.29 22.58 0.39
N GLN A 423 -14.82 21.57 1.12
CA GLN A 423 -14.72 20.20 0.59
C GLN A 423 -16.10 19.57 0.39
N THR A 424 -16.53 19.47 -0.86
CA THR A 424 -17.73 18.72 -1.27
C THR A 424 -17.45 17.21 -1.29
N TYR A 425 -18.35 16.43 -0.70
CA TYR A 425 -18.33 14.96 -0.68
C TYR A 425 -19.22 14.39 -1.80
N LYS A 426 -18.78 13.27 -2.39
CA LYS A 426 -19.45 12.62 -3.53
C LYS A 426 -20.95 12.32 -3.31
N ASN A 427 -21.36 12.05 -2.07
CA ASN A 427 -22.75 11.85 -1.67
C ASN A 427 -22.92 12.06 -0.15
N PRO A 428 -24.15 12.25 0.35
CA PRO A 428 -24.41 12.47 1.77
C PRO A 428 -23.90 11.34 2.67
N GLY A 429 -23.99 10.07 2.24
CA GLY A 429 -23.43 8.94 3.01
C GLY A 429 -21.90 8.98 3.17
N SER A 430 -21.18 9.64 2.25
CA SER A 430 -19.74 9.91 2.40
C SER A 430 -19.48 11.08 3.34
N LEU A 431 -20.33 12.11 3.33
CA LEU A 431 -20.31 13.19 4.32
C LEU A 431 -20.57 12.65 5.74
N SER A 432 -21.60 11.83 5.95
CA SER A 432 -21.88 11.18 7.24
C SER A 432 -20.69 10.34 7.73
N ARG A 433 -20.02 9.60 6.82
CA ARG A 433 -18.83 8.82 7.17
C ARG A 433 -17.63 9.72 7.53
N HIS A 434 -17.47 10.86 6.87
CA HIS A 434 -16.46 11.85 7.26
C HIS A 434 -16.80 12.43 8.65
N PHE A 435 -18.02 12.92 8.82
CA PHE A 435 -18.51 13.55 10.05
C PHE A 435 -18.30 12.64 11.27
N VAL A 436 -18.73 11.38 11.20
CA VAL A 436 -18.55 10.45 12.33
C VAL A 436 -17.07 10.17 12.61
N ASN A 437 -16.24 9.91 11.59
CA ASN A 437 -14.85 9.51 11.83
C ASN A 437 -13.92 10.68 12.19
N GLN A 438 -14.26 11.92 11.82
CA GLN A 438 -13.41 13.10 12.04
C GLN A 438 -13.92 14.02 13.16
N HIS A 439 -15.24 14.06 13.43
CA HIS A 439 -15.83 14.99 14.40
C HIS A 439 -16.64 14.33 15.53
N ILE A 440 -16.89 13.01 15.48
CA ILE A 440 -17.60 12.29 16.56
C ILE A 440 -16.71 11.26 17.28
N LYS A 441 -16.02 10.39 16.54
CA LYS A 441 -15.14 9.37 17.14
C LYS A 441 -13.91 9.93 17.89
N PRO A 442 -13.24 11.01 17.43
CA PRO A 442 -12.08 11.55 18.14
C PRO A 442 -12.43 12.32 19.42
N PHE A 443 -13.72 12.54 19.70
CA PHE A 443 -14.17 13.45 20.75
C PHE A 443 -14.87 12.71 21.91
N PRO A 444 -14.61 13.13 23.17
CA PRO A 444 -15.22 12.55 24.36
C PRO A 444 -16.73 12.81 24.39
N ASN A 445 -17.46 12.04 25.20
CA ASN A 445 -18.92 12.10 25.25
C ASN A 445 -19.44 13.42 25.84
N ASP A 446 -18.70 13.97 26.80
CA ASP A 446 -19.04 15.18 27.55
C ASP A 446 -18.49 16.46 26.88
N MET A 447 -18.26 16.41 25.56
CA MET A 447 -17.78 17.58 24.82
C MET A 447 -18.87 18.66 24.74
N HIS A 448 -18.50 19.86 25.18
CA HIS A 448 -19.23 21.09 24.87
C HIS A 448 -18.63 21.74 23.61
N CYS A 449 -19.46 22.09 22.63
CA CYS A 449 -19.03 22.82 21.44
C CYS A 449 -20.13 23.77 20.93
N GLU A 450 -19.73 24.85 20.25
CA GLU A 450 -20.67 25.76 19.59
C GLU A 450 -20.67 25.50 18.09
N CYS A 451 -21.85 25.55 17.46
CA CYS A 451 -21.94 25.45 16.01
C CYS A 451 -21.57 26.78 15.35
N ASN A 452 -20.34 26.89 14.84
CA ASN A 452 -19.82 28.07 14.13
C ASN A 452 -20.59 28.50 12.86
N ILE A 453 -21.71 27.84 12.52
CA ILE A 453 -22.60 28.18 11.40
C ILE A 453 -23.92 28.80 11.88
N CYS A 454 -24.39 28.49 13.11
CA CYS A 454 -25.69 28.95 13.61
C CYS A 454 -25.71 29.36 15.11
N GLY A 455 -24.56 29.33 15.81
CA GLY A 455 -24.43 29.76 17.20
C GLY A 455 -25.02 28.84 18.28
N GLU A 456 -25.54 27.66 17.92
CA GLU A 456 -26.15 26.75 18.90
C GLU A 456 -25.07 26.09 19.78
N LYS A 457 -25.20 26.21 21.11
CA LYS A 457 -24.31 25.58 22.10
C LYS A 457 -24.76 24.15 22.39
N LEU A 458 -23.88 23.20 22.10
CA LEU A 458 -24.14 21.77 22.11
C LEU A 458 -23.38 21.16 23.28
N LEU A 459 -24.12 20.84 24.35
CA LEU A 459 -23.58 20.45 25.65
C LEU A 459 -23.13 18.97 25.72
N SER A 460 -23.41 18.17 24.70
CA SER A 460 -23.01 16.76 24.65
C SER A 460 -22.84 16.25 23.23
N LYS A 461 -22.15 15.11 23.10
CA LYS A 461 -21.98 14.40 21.83
C LYS A 461 -23.30 13.89 21.22
N SER A 462 -24.29 13.55 22.05
CA SER A 462 -25.65 13.25 21.57
C SER A 462 -26.39 14.51 21.10
N GLY A 463 -26.21 15.64 21.79
CA GLY A 463 -26.66 16.96 21.33
C GLY A 463 -26.09 17.32 19.96
N LEU A 464 -24.79 17.10 19.73
CA LEU A 464 -24.14 17.33 18.44
C LEU A 464 -24.68 16.43 17.32
N LEU A 465 -24.97 15.16 17.59
CA LEU A 465 -25.60 14.26 16.60
C LEU A 465 -27.02 14.72 16.24
N ASN A 466 -27.83 15.06 17.24
CA ASN A 466 -29.20 15.53 17.05
C ASN A 466 -29.22 16.87 16.28
N HIS A 467 -28.33 17.79 16.62
CA HIS A 467 -28.15 19.06 15.93
C HIS A 467 -27.69 18.86 14.47
N ALA A 468 -26.68 18.03 14.23
CA ALA A 468 -26.21 17.72 12.88
C ALA A 468 -27.30 17.11 11.98
N GLN A 469 -28.21 16.31 12.54
CA GLN A 469 -29.36 15.77 11.83
C GLN A 469 -30.47 16.82 11.62
N ARG A 470 -30.76 17.64 12.64
CA ARG A 470 -31.87 18.62 12.63
C ARG A 470 -31.59 19.87 11.79
N VAL A 471 -30.39 20.43 11.90
CA VAL A 471 -30.00 21.74 11.31
C VAL A 471 -29.17 21.57 10.04
N HIS A 472 -28.40 20.47 9.95
CA HIS A 472 -27.47 20.22 8.85
C HIS A 472 -27.74 18.93 8.06
N GLY A 473 -28.86 18.24 8.31
CA GLY A 473 -29.28 17.07 7.53
C GLY A 473 -28.34 15.85 7.54
N ILE A 474 -27.30 15.82 8.38
CA ILE A 474 -26.32 14.72 8.44
C ILE A 474 -26.82 13.62 9.39
N VAL A 475 -27.13 12.44 8.84
CA VAL A 475 -27.55 11.26 9.63
C VAL A 475 -26.36 10.35 9.91
N SER A 476 -26.17 9.92 11.15
CA SER A 476 -25.24 8.84 11.50
C SER A 476 -25.88 7.47 11.25
N CYS A 477 -25.31 6.66 10.37
CA CYS A 477 -25.80 5.30 10.09
C CYS A 477 -25.17 4.23 11.01
N LEU A 478 -24.58 4.63 12.14
CA LEU A 478 -23.92 3.72 13.09
C LEU A 478 -24.76 3.65 14.38
N PRO A 479 -24.96 2.44 14.96
CA PRO A 479 -25.71 2.28 16.20
C PRO A 479 -24.98 2.99 17.36
N LEU A 480 -25.74 3.51 18.33
CA LEU A 480 -25.23 4.33 19.44
C LEU A 480 -23.99 3.75 20.16
N PRO A 481 -23.88 2.43 20.45
CA PRO A 481 -22.67 1.85 21.03
C PRO A 481 -21.42 2.00 20.17
N ALA A 482 -21.56 1.94 18.83
CA ALA A 482 -20.46 2.14 17.89
C ALA A 482 -20.03 3.61 17.75
N LEU A 483 -20.75 4.53 18.41
CA LEU A 483 -20.40 5.95 18.58
C LEU A 483 -19.88 6.26 20.00
N GLY A 484 -19.87 5.26 20.89
CA GLY A 484 -19.48 5.40 22.30
C GLY A 484 -20.59 5.96 23.20
N LEU A 485 -21.84 6.00 22.73
CA LEU A 485 -22.99 6.46 23.53
C LEU A 485 -23.72 5.25 24.16
N PRO A 486 -24.26 5.40 25.38
CA PRO A 486 -25.12 4.38 25.98
C PRO A 486 -26.36 4.15 25.11
N LEU A 487 -26.93 2.94 25.20
CA LEU A 487 -28.29 2.69 24.73
C LEU A 487 -29.29 3.40 25.66
N PRO A 488 -30.45 3.83 25.15
CA PRO A 488 -31.55 4.32 25.98
C PRO A 488 -32.10 3.22 26.90
#